data_AF-X7YI86-F1
#
_entry.id   AF-X7YI86-F1
#
_cell.length_a   1.000
_cell.length_b   1.000
_cell.length_c   1.000
_cell.angle_alpha   90.00
_cell.angle_beta   90.00
_cell.angle_gamma   90.00
#
_symmetry.space_group_name_H-M   'P 1'
#
loop_
_entity.id
_entity.type
_entity.pdbx_description
1 polymer ?
#
loop_
_entity_poly.entity_id
_entity_poly.type
_entity_poly.pdbx_seq_one_letter_code
_entity_poly.pdbx_strand_id
1 'polypeptide(L)'
;MDESDLRATAARWHAIAADLVGAVPDVPAASSQASAAVVNEIHAGAAATEQAFAARIRITAIKTDVAPTLYAAQDAAAATKLDDIAKALEA
;
A
#
# COMPACT_ATOMS: atom_id res chain seq x y z
N MET A 1 6.36 -8.47 -15.69
CA MET A 1 6.17 -7.22 -14.93
C MET A 1 7.54 -6.82 -14.46
N ASP A 2 8.07 -5.72 -14.99
CA ASP A 2 9.42 -5.25 -14.71
C ASP A 2 9.44 -4.24 -13.54
N GLU A 3 10.63 -3.74 -13.17
CA GLU A 3 10.78 -2.76 -12.08
C GLU A 3 9.96 -1.49 -12.31
N SER A 4 9.85 -1.04 -13.58
CA SER A 4 9.10 0.17 -13.92
C SER A 4 7.60 -0.03 -13.72
N ASP A 5 7.08 -1.21 -14.07
CA ASP A 5 5.69 -1.60 -13.83
C ASP A 5 5.36 -1.65 -12.32
N LEU A 6 6.29 -2.14 -11.50
CA LEU A 6 6.13 -2.22 -10.05
C LEU A 6 6.06 -0.83 -9.41
N ARG A 7 6.96 0.08 -9.77
CA ARG A 7 6.92 1.47 -9.29
C ARG A 7 5.67 2.21 -9.76
N ALA A 8 5.25 2.03 -11.01
CA ALA A 8 4.02 2.60 -11.54
C ALA A 8 2.78 2.09 -10.78
N THR A 9 2.78 0.81 -10.42
CA THR A 9 1.72 0.20 -9.61
C THR A 9 1.71 0.76 -8.19
N ALA A 10 2.86 0.88 -7.53
CA ALA A 10 2.96 1.50 -6.21
C ALA A 10 2.47 2.96 -6.21
N ALA A 11 2.84 3.75 -7.23
CA ALA A 11 2.38 5.13 -7.38
C ALA A 11 0.84 5.22 -7.50
N ARG A 12 0.22 4.31 -8.26
CA ARG A 12 -1.25 4.23 -8.36
C ARG A 12 -1.89 3.92 -7.02
N TRP A 13 -1.35 2.98 -6.25
CA TRP A 13 -1.84 2.67 -4.92
C TRP A 13 -1.71 3.86 -3.97
N HIS A 14 -0.60 4.60 -4.03
CA HIS A 14 -0.43 5.83 -3.25
C HIS A 14 -1.48 6.89 -3.59
N ALA A 15 -1.80 7.09 -4.88
CA ALA A 15 -2.83 8.03 -5.31
C ALA A 15 -4.22 7.63 -4.78
N ILE A 16 -4.60 6.35 -4.92
CA ILE A 16 -5.88 5.84 -4.39
C ILE A 16 -5.98 6.04 -2.87
N ALA A 17 -4.90 5.80 -2.14
CA ALA A 17 -4.87 6.02 -0.69
C ALA A 17 -4.94 7.50 -0.28
N ALA A 18 -4.56 8.42 -1.17
CA ALA A 18 -4.69 9.85 -0.95
C ALA A 18 -6.15 10.30 -1.17
N ASP A 19 -6.77 9.85 -2.27
CA ASP A 19 -8.15 10.18 -2.62
C ASP A 19 -9.13 9.70 -1.54
N LEU A 20 -8.89 8.52 -0.97
CA LEU A 20 -9.72 7.96 0.10
C LEU A 20 -9.73 8.78 1.40
N VAL A 21 -8.65 9.51 1.69
CA VAL A 21 -8.55 10.34 2.91
C VAL A 21 -9.13 11.74 2.68
N GLY A 22 -9.19 12.20 1.43
CA GLY A 22 -9.76 13.51 1.08
C GLY A 22 -11.28 13.56 1.01
N ALA A 23 -11.96 12.41 0.95
CA ALA A 23 -13.40 12.31 0.77
C ALA A 23 -14.17 12.42 2.11
N VAL A 24 -13.97 13.49 2.88
CA VAL A 24 -14.85 13.77 4.04
C VAL A 24 -16.11 14.49 3.53
N PRO A 25 -17.31 13.93 3.70
CA PRO A 25 -18.55 14.57 3.27
C PRO A 25 -18.88 15.79 4.14
N ASP A 26 -19.36 16.85 3.49
CA ASP A 26 -19.85 18.07 4.16
C ASP A 26 -21.14 17.76 4.93
N VAL A 27 -21.16 18.06 6.23
CA VAL A 27 -22.26 17.63 7.13
C VAL A 27 -23.36 18.70 7.19
N PRO A 28 -24.62 18.41 6.79
CA PRO A 28 -25.74 19.32 7.01
C PRO A 28 -26.11 19.37 8.50
N ALA A 29 -26.43 20.55 9.03
CA ALA A 29 -26.86 20.72 10.41
C ALA A 29 -28.18 19.96 10.70
N ALA A 30 -28.11 18.90 11.51
CA ALA A 30 -29.26 18.04 11.84
C ALA A 30 -30.10 18.60 13.02
N SER A 31 -31.43 18.65 12.87
CA SER A 31 -32.37 19.29 13.82
C SER A 31 -32.91 18.38 14.94
N SER A 32 -32.14 17.40 15.42
CA SER A 32 -32.48 16.59 16.60
C SER A 32 -31.19 16.10 17.25
N GLN A 33 -30.96 16.40 18.54
CA GLN A 33 -29.70 16.07 19.23
C GLN A 33 -29.42 14.55 19.25
N ALA A 34 -30.46 13.72 19.42
CA ALA A 34 -30.31 12.26 19.42
C ALA A 34 -29.94 11.72 18.03
N SER A 35 -30.55 12.25 16.97
CA SER A 35 -30.21 11.86 15.59
C SER A 35 -28.83 12.38 15.19
N ALA A 36 -28.44 13.59 15.64
CA ALA A 36 -27.12 14.15 15.39
C ALA A 36 -26.00 13.33 16.06
N ALA A 37 -26.22 12.83 17.29
CA ALA A 37 -25.27 11.96 17.98
C ALA A 37 -25.03 10.65 17.21
N VAL A 38 -26.10 9.97 16.80
CA VAL A 38 -26.01 8.71 16.01
C VAL A 38 -25.33 8.95 14.67
N VAL A 39 -25.66 10.04 13.98
CA VAL A 39 -25.04 10.42 12.70
C VAL A 39 -23.54 10.71 12.87
N ASN A 40 -23.15 11.41 13.93
CA ASN A 40 -21.74 11.67 14.24
C ASN A 40 -20.97 10.38 14.56
N GLU A 41 -21.55 9.45 15.30
CA GLU A 41 -20.93 8.14 15.59
C GLU A 41 -20.71 7.32 14.32
N ILE A 42 -21.70 7.28 13.43
CA ILE A 42 -21.59 6.59 12.13
C ILE A 42 -20.49 7.24 11.28
N HIS A 43 -20.43 8.57 11.20
CA HIS A 43 -19.38 9.27 10.45
C HIS A 43 -17.99 9.04 11.04
N ALA A 44 -17.84 9.05 12.37
CA ALA A 44 -16.57 8.76 13.03
C ALA A 44 -16.11 7.32 12.73
N GLY A 45 -17.04 6.36 12.75
CA GLY A 45 -16.75 4.97 12.38
C GLY A 45 -16.37 4.79 10.90
N ALA A 46 -17.05 5.51 10.00
CA ALA A 46 -16.73 5.52 8.58
C ALA A 46 -15.33 6.10 8.33
N ALA A 47 -15.03 7.27 8.90
CA ALA A 47 -13.73 7.92 8.79
C ALA A 47 -12.59 7.04 9.34
N ALA A 48 -12.81 6.35 10.46
CA ALA A 48 -11.83 5.41 11.02
C ALA A 48 -11.59 4.22 10.08
N THR A 49 -12.64 3.70 9.44
CA THR A 49 -12.55 2.59 8.48
C THR A 49 -11.81 3.00 7.21
N GLU A 50 -12.12 4.19 6.68
CA GLU A 50 -11.44 4.78 5.52
C GLU A 50 -9.95 4.97 5.79
N GLN A 51 -9.58 5.51 6.96
CA GLN A 51 -8.19 5.66 7.35
C GLN A 51 -7.46 4.32 7.47
N ALA A 52 -8.10 3.30 8.05
CA ALA A 52 -7.52 1.96 8.16
C ALA A 52 -7.29 1.31 6.78
N PHE A 53 -8.24 1.49 5.86
CA PHE A 53 -8.11 0.99 4.49
C PHE A 53 -7.01 1.74 3.73
N ALA A 54 -6.97 3.08 3.81
CA ALA A 54 -5.91 3.89 3.22
C ALA A 54 -4.51 3.52 3.76
N ALA A 55 -4.39 3.27 5.07
CA ALA A 55 -3.15 2.80 5.67
C ALA A 55 -2.72 1.44 5.09
N ARG A 56 -3.66 0.52 4.90
CA ARG A 56 -3.37 -0.80 4.31
C ARG A 56 -2.97 -0.72 2.85
N ILE A 57 -3.56 0.21 2.09
CA ILE A 57 -3.14 0.50 0.71
C ILE A 57 -1.70 1.05 0.72
N ARG A 58 -1.37 2.01 1.58
CA ARG A 58 0.00 2.56 1.68
C ARG A 58 1.04 1.50 2.02
N ILE A 59 0.74 0.60 2.96
CA ILE A 59 1.63 -0.52 3.29
C ILE A 59 1.86 -1.41 2.06
N THR A 60 0.81 -1.69 1.29
CA THR A 60 0.92 -2.47 0.06
C THR A 60 1.80 -1.75 -0.97
N ALA A 61 1.57 -0.44 -1.17
CA ALA A 61 2.36 0.37 -2.09
C ALA A 61 3.85 0.35 -1.74
N ILE A 62 4.21 0.54 -0.47
CA ILE A 62 5.60 0.46 0.01
C ILE A 62 6.18 -0.92 -0.28
N LYS A 63 5.44 -2.00 0.01
CA LYS A 63 5.91 -3.37 -0.25
C LYS A 63 6.16 -3.60 -1.74
N THR A 64 5.29 -3.08 -2.61
CA THR A 64 5.45 -3.16 -4.06
C THR A 64 6.65 -2.34 -4.54
N ASP A 65 6.91 -1.18 -3.95
CA ASP A 65 8.04 -0.30 -4.30
C ASP A 65 9.40 -0.91 -3.93
N VAL A 66 9.49 -1.64 -2.82
CA VAL A 66 10.75 -2.30 -2.40
C VAL A 66 10.97 -3.69 -3.01
N ALA A 67 9.94 -4.28 -3.62
CA ALA A 67 10.02 -5.63 -4.21
C ALA A 67 11.09 -5.76 -5.32
N PRO A 68 11.26 -4.81 -6.27
CA PRO A 68 12.29 -4.89 -7.29
C PRO A 68 13.70 -5.03 -6.70
N THR A 69 14.03 -4.23 -5.69
CA THR A 69 15.33 -4.26 -5.02
C THR A 69 15.58 -5.62 -4.35
N LEU A 70 14.54 -6.19 -3.73
CA LEU A 70 14.64 -7.52 -3.11
C LEU A 70 14.84 -8.62 -4.16
N TYR A 71 14.14 -8.55 -5.29
CA TYR A 71 14.32 -9.51 -6.38
C TYR A 71 15.72 -9.41 -7.00
N ALA A 72 16.21 -8.20 -7.26
CA ALA A 72 17.57 -8.00 -7.79
C ALA A 72 18.65 -8.56 -6.84
N ALA A 73 18.49 -8.38 -5.52
CA ALA A 73 19.40 -8.94 -4.53
C ALA A 73 19.36 -10.48 -4.50
N GLN A 74 18.17 -11.08 -4.66
CA GLN A 74 18.01 -12.53 -4.73
C GLN A 74 18.64 -13.11 -6.00
N ASP A 75 18.45 -12.45 -7.14
CA ASP A 75 19.06 -12.86 -8.41
C ASP A 75 20.58 -12.80 -8.35
N ALA A 76 21.15 -11.73 -7.77
CA ALA A 76 22.60 -11.62 -7.57
C ALA A 76 23.14 -12.74 -6.66
N ALA A 77 22.44 -13.02 -5.54
CA ALA A 77 22.84 -14.10 -4.64
C ALA A 77 22.72 -15.50 -5.29
N ALA A 78 21.73 -15.70 -6.14
CA ALA A 78 21.57 -16.93 -6.91
C ALA A 78 22.69 -17.08 -7.95
N ALA A 79 23.06 -16.01 -8.66
CA ALA A 79 24.15 -16.01 -9.62
C ALA A 79 25.49 -16.38 -8.96
N THR A 80 25.79 -15.83 -7.77
CA THR A 80 26.99 -16.18 -7.01
C THR A 80 27.03 -17.67 -6.66
N LYS A 81 25.91 -18.24 -6.18
CA LYS A 81 25.85 -19.68 -5.88
C LYS A 81 26.07 -20.55 -7.12
N LEU A 82 25.54 -20.15 -8.26
CA LEU A 82 25.75 -20.88 -9.52
C LEU A 82 27.21 -20.81 -9.98
N ASP A 83 27.86 -19.65 -9.84
CA ASP A 83 29.29 -19.48 -10.13
C ASP A 83 30.18 -20.34 -9.22
N ASP A 84 29.87 -20.39 -7.92
CA ASP A 84 30.57 -21.24 -6.96
C ASP A 84 30.43 -22.74 -7.30
N ILE A 85 29.22 -23.16 -7.70
CA ILE A 85 28.97 -24.55 -8.16
C ILE A 85 29.74 -24.84 -9.45
N ALA A 86 29.74 -23.93 -10.41
CA ALA A 86 30.47 -24.10 -11.67
C ALA A 86 31.97 -24.29 -11.43
N LYS A 87 32.58 -23.45 -10.58
CA LYS A 87 33.99 -23.57 -10.19
C LYS A 87 34.29 -24.89 -9.47
N ALA A 88 33.37 -25.38 -8.63
CA ALA A 88 33.54 -26.65 -7.94
C ALA A 88 33.46 -27.87 -8.88
N LEU A 89 32.76 -27.76 -10.01
CA LEU A 89 32.67 -28.81 -11.03
C LEU A 89 33.89 -28.83 -11.98
N GLU A 90 34.64 -27.73 -12.07
CA GLU A 90 35.86 -27.61 -12.88
C GLU A 90 37.14 -27.98 -12.11
N ALA A 91 37.06 -28.22 -10.80
CA ALA A 91 38.17 -28.58 -9.90
C ALA A 91 38.31 -30.09 -9.70
#